data_AF-A0A7M5UBS0-F1
#
_entry.id   AF-A0A7M5UBS0-F1
#
_cell.length_a   1.000
_cell.length_b   1.000
_cell.length_c   1.000
_cell.angle_alpha   90.00
_cell.angle_beta   90.00
_cell.angle_gamma   90.00
#
_symmetry.space_group_name_H-M   'P 1'
#
loop_
_entity.id
_entity.type
_entity.pdbx_description
1 polymer ?
#
loop_
_entity_poly.entity_id
_entity_poly.type
_entity_poly.pdbx_seq_one_letter_code
_entity_poly.pdbx_strand_id
1 'polypeptide(L)'
;MICQPCKQPFKQDENAIACDTCDQWFHQICVSMDIETFITHTNDVDIPWHCSDCTILLENENRESDTDVVIQPDNNEKNKKKVDKLRILVCNFQSIWSKRNSLEKFFKDHQIDVVIGSESHLKERTKNSEFLPPHYLAERRDREDGKGGVIIIYRDWMKVDQIPNKVPEIVTVKIQTHQKPVIVSACYRSMYNSKEQNKQLAEEITDICKKYKNHHLWIGGDFNLPDIDWNTNSITSNQYSKELNEQYLEVFETSGLHQMVNFTTRKKAILDLMLTNRPGFVSNCSPVPGFSDHDTAVLLDMICHPQRHKPIQRKVMCWNRTDFTALRNDVRDKCRILCNTTSDETPVNEIWNGIKNMVKVCQ
;
A
#
# COMPACT_ATOMS: atom_id res chain seq x y z
N MET A 1 -15.47 10.50 18.56
CA MET A 1 -14.68 9.24 18.56
C MET A 1 -15.62 8.13 19.01
N ILE A 2 -15.46 6.90 18.55
CA ILE A 2 -16.31 5.76 18.94
C ILE A 2 -15.44 4.61 19.45
N CYS A 3 -15.90 3.92 20.48
CA CYS A 3 -15.22 2.76 21.04
C CYS A 3 -15.38 1.55 20.12
N GLN A 4 -14.29 0.84 19.80
CA GLN A 4 -14.35 -0.28 18.86
C GLN A 4 -15.17 -1.49 19.36
N PRO A 5 -15.05 -1.94 20.61
CA PRO A 5 -15.88 -3.02 21.12
C PRO A 5 -17.38 -2.71 21.15
N CYS A 6 -17.78 -1.59 21.77
CA CYS A 6 -19.21 -1.31 22.04
C CYS A 6 -19.90 -0.41 21.00
N LYS A 7 -19.13 0.16 20.06
CA LYS A 7 -19.60 1.10 19.02
C LYS A 7 -20.30 2.36 19.53
N GLN A 8 -20.19 2.66 20.84
CA GLN A 8 -20.73 3.88 21.45
C GLN A 8 -19.74 5.04 21.39
N PRO A 9 -20.21 6.31 21.32
CA PRO A 9 -19.35 7.48 21.44
C PRO A 9 -18.86 7.68 22.87
N PHE A 10 -17.65 8.21 23.02
CA PHE A 10 -17.09 8.59 24.33
C PHE A 10 -17.81 9.81 24.91
N LYS A 11 -18.20 9.73 26.18
CA LYS A 11 -18.66 10.89 26.96
C LYS A 11 -17.48 11.61 27.61
N GLN A 12 -17.71 12.83 28.06
CA GLN A 12 -16.67 13.74 28.56
C GLN A 12 -15.94 13.20 29.82
N ASP A 13 -16.57 12.31 30.58
CA ASP A 13 -16.06 11.76 31.85
C ASP A 13 -15.64 10.28 31.75
N GLU A 14 -15.57 9.72 30.54
CA GLU A 14 -15.23 8.31 30.33
C GLU A 14 -13.75 8.14 29.97
N ASN A 15 -13.06 7.24 30.68
CA ASN A 15 -11.67 6.90 30.39
C ASN A 15 -11.56 6.14 29.07
N ALA A 16 -10.65 6.61 28.21
CA ALA A 16 -10.44 6.09 26.86
C ALA A 16 -8.96 5.97 26.54
N ILE A 17 -8.58 4.87 25.89
CA ILE A 17 -7.21 4.59 25.45
C ILE A 17 -7.19 4.27 23.96
N ALA A 18 -6.11 4.64 23.27
CA ALA A 18 -5.88 4.34 21.87
C ALA A 18 -4.83 3.23 21.74
N CYS A 19 -5.05 2.27 20.85
CA CYS A 19 -4.06 1.22 20.57
C CYS A 19 -2.94 1.78 19.68
N ASP A 20 -1.68 1.57 20.08
CA ASP A 20 -0.50 2.09 19.36
C ASP A 20 -0.24 1.41 18.01
N THR A 21 -0.91 0.30 17.70
CA THR A 21 -0.76 -0.41 16.41
C THR A 21 -1.85 -0.05 15.41
N CYS A 22 -3.11 0.03 15.84
CA CYS A 22 -4.26 0.20 14.92
C CYS A 22 -4.96 1.56 15.03
N ASP A 23 -4.47 2.45 15.91
CA ASP A 23 -5.01 3.78 16.21
C ASP A 23 -6.51 3.78 16.60
N GLN A 24 -7.04 2.63 16.98
CA GLN A 24 -8.43 2.49 17.41
C GLN A 24 -8.60 2.87 18.87
N TRP A 25 -9.77 3.45 19.19
CA TRP A 25 -10.10 3.91 20.53
C TRP A 25 -10.97 2.90 21.27
N PHE A 26 -10.70 2.76 22.56
CA PHE A 26 -11.35 1.80 23.44
C PHE A 26 -11.72 2.48 24.76
N HIS A 27 -12.93 2.23 25.26
CA HIS A 27 -13.21 2.55 26.67
C HIS A 27 -12.33 1.65 27.53
N GLN A 28 -11.76 2.20 28.60
CA GLN A 28 -10.99 1.44 29.59
C GLN A 28 -11.76 0.18 30.04
N ILE A 29 -13.05 0.33 30.33
CA ILE A 29 -13.94 -0.76 30.78
C ILE A 29 -14.18 -1.79 29.65
N CYS A 30 -14.27 -1.34 28.39
CA CYS A 30 -14.51 -2.24 27.25
C CYS A 30 -13.33 -3.15 26.93
N VAL A 31 -12.13 -2.84 27.42
CA VAL A 31 -10.94 -3.69 27.31
C VAL A 31 -10.55 -4.32 28.65
N SER A 32 -11.44 -4.27 29.64
CA SER A 32 -11.24 -4.84 30.99
C SER A 32 -9.94 -4.38 31.66
N MET A 33 -9.53 -3.13 31.41
CA MET A 33 -8.30 -2.56 31.96
C MET A 33 -8.59 -1.90 33.32
N ASP A 34 -7.78 -2.21 34.33
CA ASP A 34 -7.86 -1.52 35.63
C ASP A 34 -7.28 -0.09 35.54
N ILE A 35 -7.57 0.74 36.55
CA ILE A 35 -7.22 2.17 36.53
C ILE A 35 -5.70 2.36 36.62
N GLU A 36 -4.98 1.49 37.32
CA GLU A 36 -3.54 1.61 37.50
C GLU A 36 -2.80 1.31 36.19
N THR A 37 -3.19 0.24 35.50
CA THR A 37 -2.71 -0.11 34.16
C THR A 37 -3.03 0.99 33.13
N PHE A 38 -4.22 1.56 33.20
CA PHE A 38 -4.61 2.69 32.33
C PHE A 38 -3.72 3.92 32.54
N ILE A 39 -3.44 4.28 33.79
CA ILE A 39 -2.57 5.42 34.12
C ILE A 39 -1.14 5.16 33.62
N THR A 40 -0.62 3.95 33.76
CA THR A 40 0.71 3.57 33.26
C THR A 40 0.82 3.80 31.75
N HIS A 41 -0.10 3.26 30.96
CA HIS A 41 -0.06 3.38 29.50
C HIS A 41 -0.40 4.78 28.96
N THR A 42 -1.07 5.63 29.74
CA THR A 42 -1.44 6.99 29.30
C THR A 42 -0.45 8.07 29.73
N ASN A 43 0.34 7.84 30.78
CA ASN A 43 1.34 8.79 31.27
C ASN A 43 2.77 8.47 30.84
N ASP A 44 3.07 7.21 30.49
CA ASP A 44 4.39 6.81 30.02
C ASP A 44 4.37 6.57 28.50
N VAL A 45 5.15 7.38 27.77
CA VAL A 45 5.23 7.32 26.30
C VAL A 45 6.03 6.10 25.83
N ASP A 46 6.85 5.51 26.70
CA ASP A 46 7.70 4.37 26.37
C ASP A 46 7.02 3.01 26.61
N ILE A 47 5.79 2.99 27.15
CA ILE A 47 5.03 1.77 27.45
C ILE A 47 3.81 1.66 26.53
N PRO A 48 3.96 1.07 25.33
CA PRO A 48 2.86 0.98 24.37
C PRO A 48 1.73 0.10 24.90
N TRP A 49 0.50 0.44 24.50
CA TRP A 49 -0.66 -0.38 24.72
C TRP A 49 -1.23 -0.91 23.40
N HIS A 50 -1.42 -2.23 23.35
CA HIS A 50 -2.00 -2.91 22.20
C HIS A 50 -3.37 -3.49 22.59
N CYS A 51 -4.37 -3.33 21.72
CA CYS A 51 -5.65 -4.01 21.91
C CYS A 51 -5.48 -5.52 21.69
N SER A 52 -6.42 -6.32 22.18
CA SER A 52 -6.39 -7.79 22.04
C SER A 52 -6.07 -8.27 20.62
N ASP A 53 -6.68 -7.66 19.61
CA ASP A 53 -6.49 -8.04 18.21
C ASP A 53 -5.06 -7.74 17.75
N CYS A 54 -4.47 -6.62 18.18
CA CYS A 54 -3.11 -6.25 17.85
C CYS A 54 -2.09 -7.06 18.65
N THR A 55 -2.38 -7.38 19.93
CA THR A 55 -1.56 -8.29 20.74
C THR A 55 -1.47 -9.67 20.09
N ILE A 56 -2.58 -10.22 19.61
CA ILE A 56 -2.61 -11.50 18.90
C ILE A 56 -1.78 -11.44 17.61
N LEU A 57 -1.87 -10.34 16.84
CA LEU A 57 -1.07 -10.17 15.62
C LEU A 57 0.44 -10.12 15.93
N LEU A 58 0.83 -9.33 16.94
CA LEU A 58 2.22 -9.21 17.38
C LEU A 58 2.77 -10.52 17.98
N GLU A 59 1.93 -11.29 18.68
CA GLU A 59 2.30 -12.61 19.17
C GLU A 59 2.45 -13.64 18.05
N ASN A 60 1.64 -13.54 16.99
CA ASN A 60 1.75 -14.43 15.83
C ASN A 60 2.98 -14.11 14.97
N GLU A 61 3.33 -12.83 14.78
CA GLU A 61 4.57 -12.42 14.11
C GLU A 61 5.83 -12.95 14.83
N ASN A 62 5.79 -13.09 16.16
CA ASN A 62 6.87 -13.66 16.95
C ASN A 62 6.91 -15.20 16.98
N ARG A 63 5.82 -15.88 16.59
CA ARG A 63 5.73 -17.36 16.55
C ARG A 63 5.99 -17.95 15.16
N GLU A 64 5.99 -17.14 14.10
CA GLU A 64 6.30 -17.58 12.73
C GLU A 64 7.77 -18.00 12.51
N SER A 65 8.62 -18.02 13.55
CA SER A 65 9.94 -18.66 13.50
C SER A 65 9.93 -20.16 13.74
N ASP A 66 8.83 -20.79 14.19
CA ASP A 66 8.81 -22.24 14.47
C ASP A 66 7.46 -22.92 14.13
N THR A 67 7.48 -23.67 13.03
CA THR A 67 6.71 -24.90 12.70
C THR A 67 5.24 -24.88 12.23
N ASP A 68 5.09 -25.60 11.10
CA ASP A 68 3.98 -26.21 10.34
C ASP A 68 2.56 -26.42 10.94
N VAL A 69 1.58 -25.96 10.13
CA VAL A 69 0.29 -26.58 9.68
C VAL A 69 -0.74 -27.10 10.71
N VAL A 70 -1.98 -26.58 10.69
CA VAL A 70 -3.28 -27.26 10.39
C VAL A 70 -4.44 -26.23 10.34
N ILE A 71 -5.32 -26.39 9.34
CA ILE A 71 -6.53 -25.60 9.02
C ILE A 71 -7.71 -26.00 9.93
N GLN A 72 -8.55 -25.04 10.36
CA GLN A 72 -10.01 -25.19 10.34
C GLN A 72 -10.73 -23.89 9.94
N PRO A 73 -11.87 -23.98 9.21
CA PRO A 73 -12.56 -22.84 8.64
C PRO A 73 -13.60 -22.28 9.63
N ASP A 74 -13.80 -20.97 9.65
CA ASP A 74 -15.05 -20.45 10.19
C ASP A 74 -15.67 -19.36 9.33
N ASN A 75 -16.98 -19.51 9.18
CA ASN A 75 -17.91 -18.66 8.49
C ASN A 75 -18.14 -17.40 9.34
N ASN A 76 -17.96 -16.21 8.78
CA ASN A 76 -19.04 -15.23 8.70
C ASN A 76 -18.60 -13.87 8.15
N GLU A 77 -19.48 -13.39 7.28
CA GLU A 77 -19.90 -12.00 7.12
C GLU A 77 -19.07 -10.97 6.36
N LYS A 78 -19.83 -10.31 5.49
CA LYS A 78 -19.50 -9.27 4.54
C LYS A 78 -19.04 -7.99 5.24
N ASN A 79 -17.84 -7.98 5.80
CA ASN A 79 -17.09 -6.74 5.98
C ASN A 79 -16.35 -6.46 4.67
N LYS A 80 -16.86 -5.52 3.87
CA LYS A 80 -16.10 -4.94 2.75
C LYS A 80 -14.81 -4.36 3.34
N LYS A 81 -13.69 -5.08 3.24
CA LYS A 81 -12.35 -4.57 3.56
C LYS A 81 -12.22 -3.20 2.91
N LYS A 82 -11.86 -2.19 3.69
CA LYS A 82 -11.38 -0.93 3.12
C LYS A 82 -10.02 -1.24 2.53
N VAL A 83 -9.96 -1.23 1.20
CA VAL A 83 -8.75 -1.57 0.48
C VAL A 83 -7.94 -0.29 0.34
N ASP A 84 -7.22 0.04 1.39
CA ASP A 84 -6.36 1.23 1.42
C ASP A 84 -5.09 1.01 0.58
N LYS A 85 -4.72 -0.26 0.39
CA LYS A 85 -3.53 -0.74 -0.31
C LYS A 85 -3.89 -1.95 -1.15
N LEU A 86 -3.42 -1.98 -2.40
CA LEU A 86 -3.57 -3.09 -3.32
C LEU A 86 -2.20 -3.67 -3.65
N ARG A 87 -2.07 -4.98 -3.59
CA ARG A 87 -0.87 -5.67 -4.03
C ARG A 87 -0.98 -6.11 -5.48
N ILE A 88 -0.06 -5.62 -6.30
CA ILE A 88 -0.05 -5.79 -7.76
C ILE A 88 1.12 -6.65 -8.16
N LEU A 89 0.85 -7.64 -8.99
CA LEU A 89 1.87 -8.43 -9.69
C LEU A 89 1.92 -8.00 -11.15
N VAL A 90 3.09 -7.65 -11.67
CA VAL A 90 3.32 -7.52 -13.12
C VAL A 90 4.22 -8.67 -13.55
N CYS A 91 3.78 -9.48 -14.52
CA CYS A 91 4.57 -10.61 -14.97
C CYS A 91 4.26 -11.02 -16.41
N ASN A 92 5.28 -11.49 -17.10
CA ASN A 92 5.14 -12.32 -18.29
C ASN A 92 4.90 -13.78 -17.87
N PHE A 93 3.77 -14.36 -18.28
CA PHE A 93 3.42 -15.74 -17.91
C PHE A 93 4.11 -16.80 -18.76
N GLN A 94 4.52 -16.45 -19.99
CA GLN A 94 5.02 -17.38 -20.99
C GLN A 94 4.18 -18.67 -21.06
N SER A 95 2.85 -18.50 -21.23
CA SER A 95 1.80 -19.53 -21.07
C SER A 95 1.34 -19.79 -19.64
N ILE A 96 0.25 -19.12 -19.27
CA ILE A 96 -0.40 -19.25 -17.95
C ILE A 96 -0.99 -20.65 -17.72
N TRP A 97 -1.41 -21.33 -18.79
CA TRP A 97 -2.04 -22.66 -18.70
C TRP A 97 -1.11 -23.69 -18.04
N SER A 98 0.18 -23.64 -18.37
CA SER A 98 1.19 -24.54 -17.81
C SER A 98 1.43 -24.31 -16.31
N LYS A 99 1.08 -23.11 -15.81
CA LYS A 99 1.36 -22.63 -14.46
C LYS A 99 0.15 -22.66 -13.53
N ARG A 100 -1.04 -23.05 -14.03
CA ARG A 100 -2.31 -23.02 -13.27
C ARG A 100 -2.26 -23.67 -11.89
N ASN A 101 -1.52 -24.77 -11.75
CA ASN A 101 -1.39 -25.49 -10.47
C ASN A 101 -0.54 -24.73 -9.43
N SER A 102 0.40 -23.89 -9.87
CA SER A 102 1.23 -23.08 -8.98
C SER A 102 0.67 -21.68 -8.73
N LEU A 103 -0.28 -21.21 -9.55
CA LEU A 103 -0.86 -19.86 -9.42
C LEU A 103 -1.52 -19.64 -8.07
N GLU A 104 -2.32 -20.60 -7.61
CA GLU A 104 -3.06 -20.45 -6.34
C GLU A 104 -2.11 -20.24 -5.17
N LYS A 105 -1.10 -21.11 -5.06
CA LYS A 105 -0.07 -21.00 -4.02
C LYS A 105 0.67 -19.67 -4.15
N PHE A 106 1.15 -19.32 -5.34
CA PHE A 106 1.90 -18.07 -5.52
C PHE A 106 1.07 -16.83 -5.16
N PHE A 107 -0.19 -16.78 -5.59
CA PHE A 107 -1.10 -15.67 -5.33
C PHE A 107 -1.43 -15.55 -3.84
N LYS A 108 -1.56 -16.69 -3.14
CA LYS A 108 -1.79 -16.73 -1.70
C LYS A 108 -0.55 -16.29 -0.92
N ASP A 109 0.61 -16.87 -1.21
CA ASP A 109 1.87 -16.63 -0.51
C ASP A 109 2.27 -15.15 -0.61
N HIS A 110 2.06 -14.54 -1.78
CA HIS A 110 2.36 -13.12 -1.98
C HIS A 110 1.16 -12.20 -1.68
N GLN A 111 -0.02 -12.72 -1.34
CA GLN A 111 -1.25 -11.94 -1.11
C GLN A 111 -1.63 -11.03 -2.28
N ILE A 112 -1.64 -11.56 -3.50
CA ILE A 112 -1.88 -10.77 -4.71
C ILE A 112 -3.35 -10.36 -4.81
N ASP A 113 -3.59 -9.09 -5.14
CA ASP A 113 -4.94 -8.55 -5.35
C ASP A 113 -5.23 -8.34 -6.84
N VAL A 114 -4.26 -7.82 -7.59
CA VAL A 114 -4.36 -7.56 -9.04
C VAL A 114 -3.11 -8.11 -9.73
N VAL A 115 -3.29 -8.75 -10.87
CA VAL A 115 -2.20 -9.18 -11.75
C VAL A 115 -2.34 -8.46 -13.09
N ILE A 116 -1.24 -7.92 -13.58
CA ILE A 116 -1.08 -7.35 -14.90
C ILE A 116 -0.16 -8.30 -15.67
N GLY A 117 -0.76 -9.15 -16.49
CA GLY A 117 -0.10 -10.25 -17.17
C GLY A 117 0.09 -10.03 -18.66
N SER A 118 1.25 -10.41 -19.16
CA SER A 118 1.53 -10.56 -20.60
C SER A 118 1.78 -12.03 -20.96
N GLU A 119 1.67 -12.35 -22.24
CA GLU A 119 1.92 -13.70 -22.77
C GLU A 119 1.12 -14.81 -22.08
N SER A 120 -0.19 -14.59 -21.93
CA SER A 120 -1.10 -15.61 -21.40
C SER A 120 -1.12 -16.89 -22.25
N HIS A 121 -0.92 -16.76 -23.57
CA HIS A 121 -0.97 -17.82 -24.58
C HIS A 121 -2.27 -18.64 -24.50
N LEU A 122 -3.36 -17.95 -24.22
CA LEU A 122 -4.70 -18.52 -24.18
C LEU A 122 -5.39 -18.38 -25.53
N LYS A 123 -6.42 -19.20 -25.74
CA LYS A 123 -7.34 -19.10 -26.86
C LYS A 123 -8.69 -18.63 -26.34
N GLU A 124 -9.44 -17.91 -27.16
CA GLU A 124 -10.77 -17.38 -26.78
C GLU A 124 -11.70 -18.45 -26.20
N ARG A 125 -11.63 -19.69 -26.71
CA ARG A 125 -12.41 -20.83 -26.21
C ARG A 125 -12.13 -21.25 -24.77
N THR A 126 -10.95 -20.94 -24.24
CA THR A 126 -10.53 -21.34 -22.88
C THR A 126 -11.24 -20.47 -21.85
N LYS A 127 -12.06 -21.04 -20.98
CA LYS A 127 -12.76 -20.23 -19.97
C LYS A 127 -11.81 -19.82 -18.84
N ASN A 128 -12.04 -18.64 -18.27
CA ASN A 128 -11.28 -18.14 -17.12
C ASN A 128 -11.29 -19.13 -15.94
N SER A 129 -12.42 -19.77 -15.68
CA SER A 129 -12.58 -20.78 -14.62
C SER A 129 -11.75 -22.05 -14.80
N GLU A 130 -11.15 -22.29 -15.97
CA GLU A 130 -10.35 -23.50 -16.23
C GLU A 130 -8.91 -23.41 -15.72
N PHE A 131 -8.39 -22.19 -15.55
CA PHE A 131 -6.99 -21.98 -15.14
C PHE A 131 -6.83 -21.01 -13.98
N LEU A 132 -7.83 -20.19 -13.68
CA LEU A 132 -7.76 -19.27 -12.55
C LEU A 132 -7.98 -20.00 -11.22
N PRO A 133 -7.25 -19.59 -10.16
CA PRO A 133 -7.55 -20.03 -8.81
C PRO A 133 -8.91 -19.52 -8.34
N PRO A 134 -9.53 -20.16 -7.31
CA PRO A 134 -10.75 -19.67 -6.70
C PRO A 134 -10.63 -18.21 -6.24
N HIS A 135 -11.73 -17.47 -6.28
CA HIS A 135 -11.82 -16.06 -5.88
C HIS A 135 -11.07 -15.06 -6.77
N TYR A 136 -10.69 -15.48 -7.97
CA TYR A 136 -10.14 -14.59 -8.99
C TYR A 136 -10.99 -14.59 -10.26
N LEU A 137 -11.08 -13.42 -10.86
CA LEU A 137 -11.69 -13.15 -12.15
C LEU A 137 -10.63 -12.55 -13.07
N ALA A 138 -10.88 -12.54 -14.37
CA ALA A 138 -9.96 -11.93 -15.32
C ALA A 138 -10.65 -11.27 -16.51
N GLU A 139 -10.10 -10.14 -16.95
CA GLU A 139 -10.35 -9.56 -18.27
C GLU A 139 -9.12 -9.80 -19.14
N ARG A 140 -9.32 -10.23 -20.39
CA ARG A 140 -8.20 -10.55 -21.28
C ARG A 140 -8.47 -10.26 -22.74
N ARG A 141 -7.40 -10.18 -23.51
CA ARG A 141 -7.40 -10.16 -24.98
C ARG A 141 -6.45 -11.26 -25.47
N ASP A 142 -7.02 -12.26 -26.12
CA ASP A 142 -6.29 -13.39 -26.69
C ASP A 142 -5.98 -13.11 -28.16
N ARG A 143 -4.85 -13.63 -28.65
CA ARG A 143 -4.56 -13.65 -30.09
C ARG A 143 -5.17 -14.88 -30.74
N GLU A 144 -5.50 -14.79 -32.03
CA GLU A 144 -6.11 -15.89 -32.79
C GLU A 144 -5.22 -17.14 -32.84
N ASP A 145 -3.90 -16.96 -32.93
CA ASP A 145 -2.92 -18.04 -32.98
C ASP A 145 -2.65 -18.66 -31.59
N GLY A 146 -3.16 -18.05 -30.52
CA GLY A 146 -2.93 -18.43 -29.14
C GLY A 146 -1.51 -18.15 -28.63
N LYS A 147 -0.72 -17.30 -29.32
CA LYS A 147 0.64 -16.92 -28.90
C LYS A 147 0.70 -15.43 -28.56
N GLY A 148 1.05 -15.13 -27.31
CA GLY A 148 0.97 -13.76 -26.76
C GLY A 148 -0.30 -13.57 -25.94
N GLY A 149 -0.95 -12.42 -26.07
CA GLY A 149 -2.15 -12.06 -25.32
C GLY A 149 -1.86 -11.36 -23.99
N VAL A 150 -2.84 -10.57 -23.54
CA VAL A 150 -2.76 -9.77 -22.32
C VAL A 150 -3.92 -10.11 -21.40
N ILE A 151 -3.67 -10.09 -20.08
CA ILE A 151 -4.64 -10.48 -19.07
C ILE A 151 -4.51 -9.60 -17.83
N ILE A 152 -5.64 -9.14 -17.30
CA ILE A 152 -5.71 -8.56 -15.97
C ILE A 152 -6.51 -9.52 -15.10
N ILE A 153 -5.88 -10.04 -14.05
CA ILE A 153 -6.52 -10.91 -13.06
C ILE A 153 -6.78 -10.08 -11.81
N TYR A 154 -7.94 -10.23 -11.18
CA TYR A 154 -8.32 -9.45 -10.01
C TYR A 154 -9.22 -10.29 -9.08
N ARG A 155 -9.33 -9.88 -7.83
CA ARG A 155 -10.18 -10.56 -6.85
C ARG A 155 -11.66 -10.42 -7.20
N ASP A 156 -12.43 -11.49 -6.99
CA ASP A 156 -13.88 -11.55 -7.26
C ASP A 156 -14.72 -10.53 -6.48
N TRP A 157 -14.24 -10.06 -5.32
CA TRP A 157 -14.89 -9.02 -4.52
C TRP A 157 -14.72 -7.62 -5.09
N MET A 158 -13.80 -7.41 -6.05
CA MET A 158 -13.59 -6.11 -6.69
C MET A 158 -14.69 -5.80 -7.70
N LYS A 159 -15.17 -4.55 -7.71
CA LYS A 159 -16.03 -4.07 -8.78
C LYS A 159 -15.15 -3.55 -9.92
N VAL A 160 -15.21 -4.23 -11.06
CA VAL A 160 -14.39 -3.95 -12.24
C VAL A 160 -15.29 -3.73 -13.45
N ASP A 161 -15.05 -2.63 -14.16
CA ASP A 161 -15.72 -2.33 -15.44
C ASP A 161 -14.68 -2.42 -16.56
N GLN A 162 -14.90 -3.25 -17.59
CA GLN A 162 -14.00 -3.32 -18.74
C GLN A 162 -14.10 -2.03 -19.58
N ILE A 163 -12.96 -1.50 -20.01
CA ILE A 163 -12.88 -0.36 -20.91
C ILE A 163 -12.56 -0.91 -22.31
N PRO A 164 -13.38 -0.63 -23.33
CA PRO A 164 -13.08 -1.06 -24.69
C PRO A 164 -11.78 -0.44 -25.20
N ASN A 165 -10.90 -1.30 -25.72
CA ASN A 165 -9.65 -0.91 -26.38
C ASN A 165 -9.74 -1.12 -27.90
N LYS A 166 -9.03 -0.28 -28.67
CA LYS A 166 -8.98 -0.35 -30.14
C LYS A 166 -7.99 -1.39 -30.66
N VAL A 167 -6.93 -1.66 -29.89
CA VAL A 167 -5.84 -2.58 -30.27
C VAL A 167 -5.89 -3.86 -29.43
N PRO A 168 -5.47 -5.02 -29.99
CA PRO A 168 -5.55 -6.30 -29.29
C PRO A 168 -4.48 -6.47 -28.20
N GLU A 169 -3.39 -5.71 -28.27
CA GLU A 169 -2.23 -5.83 -27.38
C GLU A 169 -2.37 -5.08 -26.05
N ILE A 170 -3.59 -4.63 -25.74
CA ILE A 170 -3.91 -3.96 -24.49
C ILE A 170 -5.30 -4.37 -24.01
N VAL A 171 -5.42 -4.61 -22.72
CA VAL A 171 -6.70 -4.72 -22.02
C VAL A 171 -6.71 -3.70 -20.90
N THR A 172 -7.77 -2.91 -20.83
CA THR A 172 -7.94 -1.87 -19.81
C THR A 172 -9.19 -2.12 -19.01
N VAL A 173 -9.08 -1.97 -17.70
CA VAL A 173 -10.21 -2.06 -16.76
C VAL A 173 -10.23 -0.88 -15.81
N LYS A 174 -11.43 -0.58 -15.32
CA LYS A 174 -11.67 0.42 -14.29
C LYS A 174 -12.03 -0.28 -12.99
N ILE A 175 -11.09 -0.30 -12.04
CA ILE A 175 -11.30 -0.88 -10.72
C ILE A 175 -11.88 0.20 -9.81
N GLN A 176 -13.07 -0.05 -9.24
CA GLN A 176 -13.69 0.88 -8.30
C GLN A 176 -12.99 0.75 -6.94
N THR A 177 -12.44 1.86 -6.44
CA THR A 177 -11.93 1.95 -5.06
C THR A 177 -12.86 2.81 -4.21
N HIS A 178 -12.61 2.90 -2.91
CA HIS A 178 -13.44 3.67 -1.99
C HIS A 178 -13.52 5.17 -2.35
N GLN A 179 -12.41 5.78 -2.77
CA GLN A 179 -12.37 7.22 -3.06
C GLN A 179 -12.49 7.51 -4.54
N LYS A 180 -11.60 6.90 -5.34
CA LYS A 180 -11.50 7.20 -6.76
C LYS A 180 -11.17 5.95 -7.56
N PRO A 181 -11.89 5.68 -8.67
CA PRO A 181 -11.56 4.55 -9.51
C PRO A 181 -10.13 4.64 -10.04
N VAL A 182 -9.49 3.49 -10.16
CA VAL A 182 -8.16 3.34 -10.74
C VAL A 182 -8.30 2.68 -12.11
N ILE A 183 -7.56 3.20 -13.09
CA ILE A 183 -7.51 2.61 -14.42
C ILE A 183 -6.28 1.72 -14.48
N VAL A 184 -6.50 0.45 -14.79
CA VAL A 184 -5.45 -0.56 -14.89
C VAL A 184 -5.40 -1.06 -16.32
N SER A 185 -4.21 -1.07 -16.92
CA SER A 185 -3.99 -1.59 -18.27
C SER A 185 -2.86 -2.62 -18.25
N ALA A 186 -3.11 -3.77 -18.87
CA ALA A 186 -2.07 -4.73 -19.23
C ALA A 186 -1.72 -4.55 -20.70
N CYS A 187 -0.45 -4.32 -20.99
CA CYS A 187 0.09 -4.10 -22.32
C CYS A 187 1.11 -5.17 -22.69
N TYR A 188 1.15 -5.55 -23.96
CA TYR A 188 2.22 -6.41 -24.48
C TYR A 188 2.72 -5.91 -25.84
N ARG A 189 3.90 -5.30 -25.86
CA ARG A 189 4.56 -4.94 -27.12
C ARG A 189 5.44 -6.10 -27.55
N SER A 190 5.06 -6.79 -28.63
CA SER A 190 5.87 -7.88 -29.17
C SER A 190 7.09 -7.34 -29.92
N MET A 191 8.20 -8.07 -29.83
CA MET A 191 9.40 -7.81 -30.62
C MET A 191 9.14 -7.76 -32.13
N TYR A 192 8.09 -8.42 -32.61
CA TYR A 192 7.72 -8.53 -34.02
C TYR A 192 6.67 -7.50 -34.48
N ASN A 193 6.25 -6.58 -33.60
CA ASN A 193 5.29 -5.54 -33.97
C ASN A 193 5.83 -4.68 -35.13
N SER A 194 5.01 -4.49 -36.16
CA SER A 194 5.28 -3.54 -37.24
C SER A 194 5.31 -2.10 -36.71
N LYS A 195 5.86 -1.18 -37.52
CA LYS A 195 5.87 0.26 -37.17
C LYS A 195 4.46 0.79 -36.88
N GLU A 196 3.48 0.37 -37.67
CA GLU A 196 2.09 0.78 -37.50
C GLU A 196 1.48 0.21 -36.20
N GLN A 197 1.71 -1.07 -35.89
CA GLN A 197 1.23 -1.66 -34.63
C GLN A 197 1.83 -0.99 -33.40
N ASN A 198 3.12 -0.64 -33.44
CA ASN A 198 3.75 0.10 -32.34
C ASN A 198 3.14 1.49 -32.17
N LYS A 199 2.90 2.19 -33.29
CA LYS A 199 2.25 3.51 -33.28
C LYS A 199 0.84 3.43 -32.71
N GLN A 200 0.02 2.48 -33.15
CA GLN A 200 -1.35 2.29 -32.66
C GLN A 200 -1.38 1.98 -31.16
N LEU A 201 -0.47 1.15 -30.65
CA LEU A 201 -0.37 0.87 -29.22
C LEU A 201 0.03 2.13 -28.42
N ALA A 202 1.00 2.89 -28.90
CA ALA A 202 1.45 4.14 -28.29
C ALA A 202 0.33 5.22 -28.28
N GLU A 203 -0.43 5.33 -29.37
CA GLU A 203 -1.60 6.21 -29.47
C GLU A 203 -2.72 5.79 -28.51
N GLU A 204 -3.01 4.50 -28.39
CA GLU A 204 -4.01 3.98 -27.45
C GLU A 204 -3.63 4.28 -25.99
N ILE A 205 -2.36 4.10 -25.62
CA ILE A 205 -1.86 4.49 -24.28
C ILE A 205 -2.06 5.98 -24.04
N THR A 206 -1.72 6.81 -25.03
CA THR A 206 -1.89 8.26 -24.96
C THR A 206 -3.36 8.65 -24.80
N ASP A 207 -4.25 8.01 -25.55
CA ASP A 207 -5.71 8.23 -25.50
C ASP A 207 -6.29 7.86 -24.13
N ILE A 208 -5.87 6.73 -23.56
CA ILE A 208 -6.25 6.32 -22.20
C ILE A 208 -5.80 7.38 -21.19
N CYS A 209 -4.54 7.83 -21.28
CA CYS A 209 -4.01 8.84 -20.37
C CYS A 209 -4.77 10.17 -20.47
N LYS A 210 -5.07 10.63 -21.69
CA LYS A 210 -5.85 11.86 -21.92
C LYS A 210 -7.28 11.73 -21.40
N LYS A 211 -7.96 10.63 -21.72
CA LYS A 211 -9.35 10.37 -21.31
C LYS A 211 -9.49 10.27 -19.80
N TYR A 212 -8.51 9.67 -19.13
CA TYR A 212 -8.52 9.43 -17.70
C TYR A 212 -7.50 10.27 -16.93
N LYS A 213 -7.13 11.47 -17.43
CA LYS A 213 -6.10 12.36 -16.85
C LYS A 213 -6.24 12.64 -15.35
N ASN A 214 -7.48 12.61 -14.84
CA ASN A 214 -7.77 12.86 -13.43
C ASN A 214 -7.70 11.59 -12.57
N HIS A 215 -7.68 10.38 -13.14
CA HIS A 215 -7.65 9.11 -12.40
C HIS A 215 -6.21 8.68 -12.11
N HIS A 216 -6.05 7.70 -11.22
CA HIS A 216 -4.77 7.01 -11.08
C HIS A 216 -4.66 5.99 -12.22
N LEU A 217 -3.53 6.00 -12.90
CA LEU A 217 -3.24 5.14 -14.03
C LEU A 217 -2.16 4.14 -13.62
N TRP A 218 -2.43 2.86 -13.84
CA TRP A 218 -1.50 1.75 -13.64
C TRP A 218 -1.39 1.01 -14.96
N ILE A 219 -0.29 1.19 -15.67
CA ILE A 219 -0.06 0.58 -16.98
C ILE A 219 1.15 -0.31 -16.84
N GLY A 220 0.99 -1.61 -17.01
CA GLY A 220 2.11 -2.55 -16.87
C GLY A 220 2.10 -3.65 -17.91
N GLY A 221 3.21 -4.38 -17.96
CA GLY A 221 3.39 -5.53 -18.84
C GLY A 221 4.73 -5.48 -19.57
N ASP A 222 4.89 -6.36 -20.55
CA ASP A 222 6.16 -6.55 -21.27
C ASP A 222 6.19 -5.66 -22.51
N PHE A 223 7.04 -4.62 -22.47
CA PHE A 223 7.20 -3.68 -23.58
C PHE A 223 8.30 -4.10 -24.57
N ASN A 224 9.13 -5.11 -24.26
CA ASN A 224 10.28 -5.51 -25.08
C ASN A 224 11.07 -4.30 -25.62
N LEU A 225 11.48 -3.37 -24.75
CA LEU A 225 12.33 -2.21 -25.08
C LEU A 225 13.68 -2.32 -24.35
N PRO A 226 14.55 -3.27 -24.74
CA PRO A 226 15.83 -3.53 -24.09
C PRO A 226 16.85 -2.40 -24.27
N ASP A 227 16.65 -1.53 -25.28
CA ASP A 227 17.60 -0.47 -25.61
C ASP A 227 17.54 0.72 -24.67
N ILE A 228 16.47 0.83 -23.88
CA ILE A 228 16.25 1.95 -22.95
C ILE A 228 16.87 1.58 -21.60
N ASP A 229 17.78 2.42 -21.12
CA ASP A 229 18.16 2.44 -19.71
C ASP A 229 17.15 3.28 -18.93
N TRP A 230 16.25 2.60 -18.22
CA TRP A 230 15.18 3.22 -17.44
C TRP A 230 15.65 4.01 -16.22
N ASN A 231 16.91 3.84 -15.79
CA ASN A 231 17.46 4.66 -14.71
C ASN A 231 17.81 6.08 -15.20
N THR A 232 18.26 6.18 -16.44
CA THR A 232 18.69 7.45 -17.06
C THR A 232 17.72 7.96 -18.13
N ASN A 233 16.71 7.16 -18.49
CA ASN A 233 15.81 7.35 -19.63
C ASN A 233 16.56 7.65 -20.93
N SER A 234 17.65 6.92 -21.16
CA SER A 234 18.51 7.09 -22.35
C SER A 234 18.57 5.82 -23.19
N ILE A 235 18.86 5.97 -24.47
CA ILE A 235 19.00 4.85 -25.40
C ILE A 235 20.47 4.42 -25.41
N THR A 236 20.72 3.18 -25.01
CA THR A 236 22.07 2.63 -24.79
C THR A 236 22.48 1.57 -25.81
N SER A 237 21.52 1.00 -26.55
CA SER A 237 21.78 0.05 -27.64
C SER A 237 20.88 0.28 -28.84
N ASN A 238 21.14 -0.46 -29.91
CA ASN A 238 20.48 -0.32 -31.22
C ASN A 238 19.83 -1.63 -31.68
N GLN A 239 19.26 -2.42 -30.77
CA GLN A 239 18.53 -3.64 -31.13
C GLN A 239 17.25 -3.28 -31.91
N TYR A 240 16.53 -2.25 -31.46
CA TYR A 240 15.44 -1.62 -32.18
C TYR A 240 15.85 -0.24 -32.69
N SER A 241 14.99 0.32 -33.55
CA SER A 241 15.26 1.64 -34.12
C SER A 241 15.19 2.71 -33.03
N LYS A 242 16.04 3.73 -33.14
CA LYS A 242 16.11 4.83 -32.20
C LYS A 242 14.76 5.54 -32.09
N GLU A 243 14.09 5.73 -33.22
CA GLU A 243 12.79 6.40 -33.32
C GLU A 243 11.70 5.67 -32.54
N LEU A 244 11.73 4.33 -32.51
CA LEU A 244 10.77 3.54 -31.72
C LEU A 244 10.95 3.77 -30.22
N ASN A 245 12.21 3.72 -29.75
CA ASN A 245 12.52 3.92 -28.34
C ASN A 245 12.20 5.37 -27.91
N GLU A 246 12.56 6.36 -28.74
CA GLU A 246 12.22 7.77 -28.51
C GLU A 246 10.70 8.00 -28.48
N GLN A 247 9.94 7.35 -29.37
CA GLN A 247 8.49 7.44 -29.38
C GLN A 247 7.86 7.00 -28.04
N TYR A 248 8.30 5.88 -27.47
CA TYR A 248 7.75 5.41 -26.19
C TYR A 248 8.18 6.29 -25.02
N LEU A 249 9.44 6.77 -25.00
CA LEU A 249 9.90 7.73 -23.99
C LEU A 249 9.08 9.01 -24.04
N GLU A 250 8.87 9.58 -25.23
CA GLU A 250 8.05 10.77 -25.44
C GLU A 250 6.60 10.55 -24.98
N VAL A 251 6.00 9.40 -25.33
CA VAL A 251 4.62 9.09 -24.91
C VAL A 251 4.51 8.99 -23.38
N PHE A 252 5.47 8.37 -22.72
CA PHE A 252 5.45 8.26 -21.25
C PHE A 252 5.65 9.61 -20.60
N GLU A 253 6.61 10.41 -21.05
CA GLU A 253 6.89 11.73 -20.53
C GLU A 253 5.70 12.69 -20.73
N THR A 254 5.18 12.80 -21.95
CA THR A 254 4.06 13.69 -22.29
C THR A 254 2.74 13.27 -21.63
N SER A 255 2.58 11.98 -21.31
CA SER A 255 1.43 11.47 -20.55
C SER A 255 1.61 11.55 -19.03
N GLY A 256 2.76 12.03 -18.55
CA GLY A 256 3.09 12.11 -17.12
C GLY A 256 3.21 10.74 -16.45
N LEU A 257 3.60 9.71 -17.19
CA LEU A 257 3.81 8.35 -16.70
C LEU A 257 5.25 8.18 -16.24
N HIS A 258 5.40 7.69 -15.01
CA HIS A 258 6.70 7.35 -14.43
C HIS A 258 6.85 5.83 -14.36
N GLN A 259 7.98 5.34 -14.85
CA GLN A 259 8.37 3.94 -14.75
C GLN A 259 8.89 3.67 -13.33
N MET A 260 8.45 2.56 -12.72
CA MET A 260 8.70 2.27 -11.30
C MET A 260 9.68 1.11 -11.06
N VAL A 261 10.11 0.39 -12.10
CA VAL A 261 10.92 -0.84 -11.98
C VAL A 261 12.39 -0.51 -12.21
N ASN A 262 13.22 -0.67 -11.18
CA ASN A 262 14.64 -0.33 -11.22
C ASN A 262 15.56 -1.56 -11.20
N PHE A 263 15.02 -2.74 -11.46
CA PHE A 263 15.75 -4.01 -11.47
C PHE A 263 15.45 -4.79 -12.76
N THR A 264 16.37 -5.66 -13.14
CA THR A 264 16.27 -6.49 -14.34
C THR A 264 15.14 -7.50 -14.22
N THR A 265 14.22 -7.49 -15.19
CA THR A 265 13.08 -8.41 -15.24
C THR A 265 13.34 -9.61 -16.14
N ARG A 266 14.26 -9.47 -17.12
CA ARG A 266 14.74 -10.58 -17.94
C ARG A 266 16.21 -10.42 -18.29
N LYS A 267 17.03 -11.39 -17.86
CA LYS A 267 18.50 -11.36 -18.06
C LYS A 267 19.13 -10.07 -17.52
N LYS A 268 19.59 -9.18 -18.41
CA LYS A 268 20.25 -7.90 -18.08
C LYS A 268 19.39 -6.68 -18.43
N ALA A 269 18.14 -6.86 -18.84
CA ALA A 269 17.26 -5.80 -19.30
C ALA A 269 16.00 -5.70 -18.43
N ILE A 270 15.41 -4.51 -18.41
CA ILE A 270 14.11 -4.25 -17.80
C ILE A 270 13.08 -4.19 -18.95
N LEU A 271 12.31 -5.26 -19.10
CA LEU A 271 11.33 -5.42 -20.18
C LEU A 271 9.90 -5.31 -19.65
N ASP A 272 9.63 -5.96 -18.52
CA ASP A 272 8.39 -5.78 -17.77
C ASP A 272 8.42 -4.45 -17.02
N LEU A 273 7.51 -3.55 -17.40
CA LEU A 273 7.41 -2.21 -16.84
C LEU A 273 6.15 -2.08 -15.99
N MET A 274 6.21 -1.18 -15.01
CA MET A 274 5.05 -0.64 -14.32
C MET A 274 5.12 0.88 -14.38
N LEU A 275 4.15 1.48 -15.06
CA LEU A 275 4.04 2.91 -15.32
C LEU A 275 2.87 3.49 -14.53
N THR A 276 3.08 4.65 -13.89
CA THR A 276 2.01 5.35 -13.18
C THR A 276 2.14 6.86 -13.24
N ASN A 277 1.00 7.56 -13.24
CA ASN A 277 0.95 9.03 -13.11
C ASN A 277 1.02 9.53 -11.66
N ARG A 278 1.11 8.62 -10.68
CA ARG A 278 1.18 8.93 -9.25
C ARG A 278 2.29 8.11 -8.57
N PRO A 279 3.57 8.37 -8.86
CA PRO A 279 4.68 7.60 -8.30
C PRO A 279 4.69 7.60 -6.75
N GLY A 280 4.23 8.69 -6.12
CA GLY A 280 4.13 8.78 -4.65
C GLY A 280 3.12 7.82 -3.99
N PHE A 281 2.30 7.10 -4.76
CA PHE A 281 1.43 6.04 -4.24
C PHE A 281 2.03 4.65 -4.32
N VAL A 282 3.23 4.50 -4.89
CA VAL A 282 3.97 3.25 -4.86
C VAL A 282 4.73 3.18 -3.54
N SER A 283 4.31 2.27 -2.66
CA SER A 283 4.93 2.09 -1.34
C SER A 283 6.06 1.05 -1.33
N ASN A 284 5.98 0.07 -2.22
CA ASN A 284 7.03 -0.91 -2.45
C ASN A 284 7.03 -1.33 -3.93
N CYS A 285 8.21 -1.61 -4.47
CA CYS A 285 8.43 -2.20 -5.78
C CYS A 285 9.62 -3.16 -5.64
N SER A 286 9.35 -4.46 -5.76
CA SER A 286 10.34 -5.50 -5.43
C SER A 286 10.31 -6.65 -6.43
N PRO A 287 11.47 -7.27 -6.72
CA PRO A 287 11.55 -8.46 -7.56
C PRO A 287 11.03 -9.68 -6.80
N VAL A 288 10.25 -10.51 -7.47
CA VAL A 288 9.87 -11.86 -7.00
C VAL A 288 10.15 -12.88 -8.11
N PRO A 289 10.40 -14.16 -7.78
CA PRO A 289 10.56 -15.19 -8.80
C PRO A 289 9.40 -15.19 -9.77
N GLY A 290 9.68 -15.07 -11.08
CA GLY A 290 8.67 -15.16 -12.11
C GLY A 290 8.17 -16.59 -12.30
N PHE A 291 7.28 -16.76 -13.28
CA PHE A 291 6.78 -18.09 -13.64
C PHE A 291 7.67 -18.82 -14.65
N SER A 292 8.74 -18.18 -15.14
CA SER A 292 9.73 -18.75 -16.05
C SER A 292 11.13 -18.70 -15.43
N ASP A 293 11.99 -19.67 -15.78
CA ASP A 293 13.27 -19.95 -15.12
C ASP A 293 14.29 -18.79 -15.21
N HIS A 294 14.06 -17.81 -16.09
CA HIS A 294 14.93 -16.66 -16.31
C HIS A 294 14.23 -15.31 -16.13
N ASP A 295 12.99 -15.32 -15.62
CA ASP A 295 12.15 -14.14 -15.51
C ASP A 295 11.92 -13.78 -14.06
N THR A 296 11.95 -12.47 -13.80
CA THR A 296 11.62 -11.87 -12.51
C THR A 296 10.29 -11.16 -12.68
N ALA A 297 9.31 -11.52 -11.86
CA ALA A 297 8.06 -10.77 -11.78
C ALA A 297 8.21 -9.56 -10.84
N VAL A 298 7.42 -8.53 -11.09
CA VAL A 298 7.46 -7.28 -10.33
C VAL A 298 6.29 -7.28 -9.36
N LEU A 299 6.59 -7.23 -8.07
CA LEU A 299 5.60 -7.06 -7.02
C LEU A 299 5.56 -5.61 -6.56
N LEU A 300 4.40 -4.97 -6.66
CA LEU A 300 4.19 -3.61 -6.19
C LEU A 300 3.09 -3.54 -5.14
N ASP A 301 3.27 -2.60 -4.24
CA ASP A 301 2.29 -2.25 -3.23
C ASP A 301 1.76 -0.83 -3.52
N MET A 302 0.54 -0.73 -4.03
CA MET A 302 -0.04 0.53 -4.47
C MET A 302 -1.08 1.05 -3.48
N ILE A 303 -0.85 2.26 -2.99
CA ILE A 303 -1.78 3.00 -2.15
C ILE A 303 -2.89 3.55 -3.05
N CYS A 304 -4.15 3.20 -2.77
CA CYS A 304 -5.27 3.61 -3.62
C CYS A 304 -5.69 5.07 -3.39
N HIS A 305 -5.37 5.63 -2.22
CA HIS A 305 -5.68 7.00 -1.85
C HIS A 305 -4.72 7.54 -0.79
N PRO A 306 -4.49 8.87 -0.78
CA PRO A 306 -3.61 9.48 0.20
C PRO A 306 -4.11 9.20 1.62
N GLN A 307 -3.24 8.60 2.44
CA GLN A 307 -3.42 8.48 3.88
C GLN A 307 -3.39 9.89 4.47
N ARG A 308 -4.54 10.41 4.91
CA ARG A 308 -4.59 11.68 5.63
C ARG A 308 -4.12 11.42 7.06
N HIS A 309 -2.85 11.70 7.34
CA HIS A 309 -2.43 11.85 8.73
C HIS A 309 -3.22 13.00 9.34
N LYS A 310 -3.92 12.76 10.45
CA LYS A 310 -4.52 13.86 11.20
C LYS A 310 -3.38 14.79 11.62
N PRO A 311 -3.57 16.12 11.53
CA PRO A 311 -2.56 17.04 12.06
C PRO A 311 -2.28 16.68 13.51
N ILE A 312 -0.99 16.58 13.86
CA ILE A 312 -0.54 16.31 15.23
C ILE A 312 -1.27 17.28 16.16
N GLN A 313 -2.08 16.77 17.08
CA GLN A 313 -2.75 17.59 18.08
C GLN A 313 -1.68 18.12 19.04
N ARG A 314 -1.38 19.41 18.95
CA ARG A 314 -0.55 20.08 19.95
C ARG A 314 -1.48 20.62 21.03
N LYS A 315 -1.23 20.30 22.31
CA LYS A 315 -1.84 21.01 23.43
C LYS A 315 -1.33 22.46 23.37
N VAL A 316 -2.20 23.39 22.98
CA VAL A 316 -1.92 24.84 23.06
C VAL A 316 -2.55 25.34 24.34
N MET A 317 -1.73 25.72 25.32
CA MET A 317 -2.23 26.29 26.57
C MET A 317 -2.87 27.65 26.30
N CYS A 318 -4.12 27.83 26.73
CA CYS A 318 -4.86 29.09 26.58
C CYS A 318 -4.49 30.09 27.69
N TRP A 319 -3.36 30.79 27.53
CA TRP A 319 -2.85 31.76 28.51
C TRP A 319 -3.82 32.90 28.86
N ASN A 320 -4.71 33.27 27.95
CA ASN A 320 -5.68 34.35 28.17
C ASN A 320 -6.78 34.02 29.19
N ARG A 321 -6.95 32.73 29.54
CA ARG A 321 -7.91 32.28 30.56
C ARG A 321 -7.23 31.74 31.81
N THR A 322 -5.91 31.90 31.92
CA THR A 322 -5.16 31.44 33.07
C THR A 322 -5.46 32.34 34.27
N ASP A 323 -5.84 31.73 35.39
CA ASP A 323 -5.89 32.43 36.67
C ASP A 323 -4.47 32.65 37.19
N PHE A 324 -3.89 33.78 36.81
CA PHE A 324 -2.56 34.19 37.26
C PHE A 324 -2.47 34.42 38.77
N THR A 325 -3.60 34.65 39.45
CA THR A 325 -3.62 34.86 40.91
C THR A 325 -3.43 33.53 41.61
N ALA A 326 -4.20 32.51 41.22
CA ALA A 326 -4.06 31.15 41.73
C ALA A 326 -2.66 30.59 41.43
N LEU A 327 -2.17 30.77 40.20
CA LEU A 327 -0.84 30.30 39.81
C LEU A 327 0.29 30.94 40.64
N ARG A 328 0.23 32.25 40.90
CA ARG A 328 1.24 32.93 41.73
C ARG A 328 1.19 32.45 43.18
N ASN A 329 0.00 32.20 43.70
CA ASN A 329 -0.16 31.71 45.08
C ASN A 329 0.40 30.29 45.21
N ASP A 330 0.08 29.40 44.27
CA ASP A 330 0.61 28.03 44.25
C ASP A 330 2.15 27.99 44.15
N VAL A 331 2.75 28.79 43.26
CA VAL A 331 4.20 28.92 43.16
C VAL A 331 4.81 29.45 44.46
N ARG A 332 4.18 30.47 45.07
CA ARG A 332 4.66 31.06 46.34
C ARG A 332 4.61 30.05 47.48
N ASP A 333 3.53 29.29 47.61
CA ASP A 333 3.36 28.32 48.69
C ASP A 333 4.33 27.15 48.52
N LYS A 334 4.50 26.65 47.30
CA LYS A 334 5.51 25.63 46.99
C LYS A 334 6.94 26.14 47.21
N CYS A 335 7.25 27.40 46.88
CA CYS A 335 8.57 28.00 47.17
C CYS A 335 8.82 28.07 48.67
N ARG A 336 7.81 28.45 49.46
CA ARG A 336 7.91 28.48 50.93
C ARG A 336 8.17 27.09 51.50
N ILE A 337 7.45 26.08 51.01
CA ILE A 337 7.66 24.69 51.43
C ILE A 337 9.09 24.26 51.13
N LEU A 338 9.57 24.52 49.90
CA LEU A 338 10.93 24.18 49.49
C LEU A 338 11.98 24.85 50.41
N CYS A 339 11.87 26.16 50.63
CA CYS A 339 12.78 26.90 51.51
C CYS A 339 12.75 26.40 52.96
N ASN A 340 11.60 25.94 53.46
CA ASN A 340 11.49 25.39 54.82
C ASN A 340 12.05 23.98 54.95
N THR A 341 12.11 23.22 53.86
CA THR A 341 12.66 21.85 53.83
C THR A 341 14.15 21.79 53.50
N THR A 342 14.75 22.89 53.04
CA THR A 342 16.16 22.96 52.65
C THR A 342 16.97 23.76 53.67
N SER A 343 18.15 23.26 54.04
CA SER A 343 19.17 23.93 54.86
C SER A 343 20.43 24.21 54.05
N ASP A 344 21.38 24.96 54.62
CA ASP A 344 22.68 25.26 54.00
C ASP A 344 23.53 23.99 53.72
N GLU A 345 23.18 22.86 54.31
CA GLU A 345 23.83 21.56 54.10
C GLU A 345 23.15 20.70 53.02
N THR A 346 22.01 21.15 52.48
CA THR A 346 21.23 20.37 51.50
C THR A 346 21.95 20.34 50.15
N PRO A 347 22.17 19.15 49.55
CA PRO A 347 22.83 19.04 48.26
C PRO A 347 22.08 19.81 47.16
N VAL A 348 22.84 20.54 46.33
CA VAL A 348 22.28 21.38 45.25
C VAL A 348 21.37 20.60 44.30
N ASN A 349 21.66 19.31 44.05
CA ASN A 349 20.83 18.45 43.21
C ASN A 349 19.45 18.16 43.81
N GLU A 350 19.31 18.10 45.13
CA GLU A 350 18.03 17.89 45.81
C GLU A 350 17.17 19.15 45.75
N ILE A 351 17.78 20.31 45.94
CA ILE A 351 17.12 21.62 45.76
C ILE A 351 16.63 21.77 44.32
N TRP A 352 17.46 21.41 43.34
CA TRP A 352 17.12 21.47 41.92
C TRP A 352 15.96 20.52 41.54
N ASN A 353 15.95 19.31 42.10
CA ASN A 353 14.84 18.37 41.90
C ASN A 353 13.56 18.87 42.56
N GLY A 354 13.64 19.50 43.73
CA GLY A 354 12.51 20.18 44.36
C GLY A 354 11.88 21.24 43.45
N ILE A 355 12.71 22.12 42.86
CA ILE A 355 12.25 23.14 41.90
C ILE A 355 11.61 22.49 40.66
N LYS A 356 12.23 21.45 40.10
CA LYS A 356 11.66 20.73 38.93
C LYS A 356 10.29 20.13 39.24
N ASN A 357 10.12 19.56 40.42
CA ASN A 357 8.86 18.95 40.83
C ASN A 357 7.77 20.00 41.04
N MET A 358 8.11 21.21 41.51
CA MET A 358 7.16 22.31 41.61
C MET A 358 6.55 22.70 40.26
N VAL A 359 7.38 22.70 39.20
CA VAL A 359 6.97 23.13 37.85
C VAL A 359 6.20 22.03 37.11
N LYS A 360 6.48 20.74 37.38
CA LYS A 360 5.81 19.61 36.73
C LYS A 360 4.34 19.44 37.11
N VAL A 361 3.92 19.89 38.30
CA VAL A 361 2.54 19.72 38.80
C VAL A 361 1.54 20.71 38.17
N CYS A 362 2.02 21.70 37.41
CA CYS A 362 1.17 22.72 36.77
C CYS A 362 0.77 22.40 35.31
N GLN A 363 0.83 21.12 34.89
CA GLN A 363 0.54 20.68 33.51
C GLN A 363 -0.89 20.19 33.29
#